data_AF-A0A7C3I396-F1
#
_entry.id   AF-A0A7C3I396-F1
#
_cell.length_a   1.000
_cell.length_b   1.000
_cell.length_c   1.000
_cell.angle_alpha   90.00
_cell.angle_beta   90.00
_cell.angle_gamma   90.00
#
_symmetry.space_group_name_H-M   'P 1'
#
loop_
_entity.id
_entity.type
_entity.pdbx_description
1 polymer ?
#
loop_
_entity_poly.entity_id
_entity_poly.type
_entity_poly.pdbx_seq_one_letter_code
_entity_poly.pdbx_strand_id
1 'polypeptide(L)'
;MPAPERVLAAFASGSGDLIETFLEELAKVDPNAKVVTIGEFPPPFGPWIPYLPGRTLRHNMARIRDELRGAEIAWSAMILQPRMPYWKMRLAALLLKPARVLCFNENLNHFALRPSAAPQIARHLLWRLKNFARWETQPGGWTYTQIWRLFHPWAYQRPLAHRLARCAAAAARL
;
A
#
# COMPACT_ATOMS: atom_id res chain seq x y z
N MET A 1 0.72 13.95 -35.23
CA MET A 1 1.26 13.93 -33.85
C MET A 1 1.81 12.53 -33.60
N PRO A 2 3.02 12.37 -33.04
CA PRO A 2 3.54 11.04 -32.70
C PRO A 2 2.59 10.37 -31.70
N ALA A 3 2.47 9.04 -31.79
CA ALA A 3 1.68 8.27 -30.83
C ALA A 3 2.24 8.48 -29.41
N PRO A 4 1.38 8.55 -28.38
CA PRO A 4 1.83 8.72 -27.01
C PRO A 4 2.74 7.55 -26.59
N GLU A 5 3.81 7.83 -25.86
CA GLU A 5 4.74 6.83 -25.34
C GLU A 5 3.98 5.89 -24.38
N ARG A 6 4.03 4.58 -24.62
CA ARG A 6 3.37 3.60 -23.76
C ARG A 6 4.24 3.25 -22.56
N VAL A 7 3.65 3.31 -21.37
CA VAL A 7 4.37 3.13 -20.10
C VAL A 7 3.74 2.02 -19.25
N LEU A 8 4.59 1.18 -18.68
CA LEU A 8 4.27 0.29 -17.56
C LEU A 8 4.69 0.98 -16.26
N ALA A 9 3.72 1.44 -15.49
CA ALA A 9 3.95 2.12 -14.22
C ALA A 9 4.18 1.06 -13.12
N ALA A 10 5.45 0.86 -12.75
CA ALA A 10 5.90 -0.20 -11.86
C ALA A 10 6.06 0.31 -10.42
N PHE A 11 5.08 0.04 -9.55
CA PHE A 11 5.13 0.44 -8.15
C PHE A 11 5.95 -0.57 -7.34
N ALA A 12 7.14 -0.14 -6.91
CA ALA A 12 8.10 -0.93 -6.15
C ALA A 12 7.69 -1.08 -4.67
N SER A 13 6.51 -1.66 -4.43
CA SER A 13 5.91 -1.84 -3.10
C SER A 13 6.33 -3.15 -2.40
N GLY A 14 7.51 -3.67 -2.76
CA GLY A 14 8.13 -4.89 -2.22
C GLY A 14 9.51 -4.61 -1.63
N SER A 15 10.21 -5.66 -1.21
CA SER A 15 11.58 -5.61 -0.70
C SER A 15 12.58 -5.39 -1.83
N GLY A 16 13.73 -4.80 -1.52
CA GLY A 16 14.71 -4.34 -2.52
C GLY A 16 15.25 -5.46 -3.42
N ASP A 17 15.41 -6.66 -2.86
CA ASP A 17 15.82 -7.88 -3.54
C ASP A 17 14.82 -8.37 -4.59
N LEU A 18 13.53 -8.05 -4.44
CA LEU A 18 12.49 -8.45 -5.39
C LEU A 18 12.26 -7.43 -6.51
N ILE A 19 12.74 -6.19 -6.36
CA ILE A 19 12.43 -5.10 -7.31
C ILE A 19 13.04 -5.40 -8.68
N GLU A 20 14.29 -5.82 -8.75
CA GLU A 20 14.97 -6.07 -10.02
C GLU A 20 14.24 -7.12 -10.86
N THR A 21 14.00 -8.30 -10.28
CA THR A 21 13.29 -9.39 -10.96
C THR A 21 11.83 -9.01 -11.26
N PHE A 22 11.18 -8.21 -10.41
CA PHE A 22 9.85 -7.67 -10.72
C PHE A 22 9.84 -6.78 -11.96
N LEU A 23 10.84 -5.90 -12.12
CA LEU A 23 10.92 -5.02 -13.29
C LEU A 23 11.21 -5.81 -14.57
N GLU A 24 12.04 -6.85 -14.48
CA GLU A 24 12.31 -7.76 -15.60
C GLU A 24 11.05 -8.53 -16.02
N GLU A 25 10.32 -9.13 -15.08
CA GLU A 25 9.08 -9.84 -15.36
C GLU A 25 7.99 -8.91 -15.90
N LEU A 26 7.92 -7.68 -15.40
CA LEU A 26 6.99 -6.69 -15.91
C LEU A 26 7.32 -6.26 -17.35
N ALA A 27 8.59 -6.09 -17.68
CA ALA A 27 9.03 -5.76 -19.04
C ALA A 27 8.60 -6.83 -20.06
N LYS A 28 8.51 -8.11 -19.64
CA LYS A 28 8.02 -9.21 -20.49
C LYS A 28 6.52 -9.11 -20.81
N VAL A 29 5.73 -8.40 -20.01
CA VAL A 29 4.27 -8.29 -20.19
C VAL A 29 3.91 -7.46 -21.42
N ASP A 30 4.63 -6.36 -21.67
CA ASP A 30 4.48 -5.54 -22.87
C ASP A 30 5.87 -5.04 -23.30
N PRO A 31 6.59 -5.81 -24.14
CA PRO A 31 7.97 -5.47 -24.54
C PRO A 31 8.10 -4.14 -25.29
N ASN A 32 6.99 -3.61 -25.83
CA ASN A 32 6.96 -2.35 -26.54
C ASN A 32 6.72 -1.14 -25.62
N ALA A 33 6.37 -1.39 -24.35
CA ALA A 33 6.11 -0.35 -23.38
C ALA A 33 7.32 -0.13 -22.47
N LYS A 34 7.60 1.14 -22.15
CA LYS A 34 8.69 1.50 -21.26
C LYS A 34 8.31 1.29 -19.82
N VAL A 35 9.13 0.56 -19.07
CA VAL A 35 8.94 0.38 -17.63
C VAL A 35 9.40 1.65 -16.91
N VAL A 36 8.51 2.31 -16.19
CA VAL A 36 8.81 3.47 -15.33
C VAL A 36 8.58 3.06 -13.89
N THR A 37 9.64 3.10 -13.08
CA THR A 37 9.59 2.64 -11.69
C THR A 37 9.14 3.77 -10.77
N ILE A 38 8.13 3.50 -9.95
CA ILE A 38 7.67 4.36 -8.86
C ILE A 38 8.07 3.70 -7.54
N GLY A 39 9.05 4.28 -6.85
CA GLY A 39 9.64 3.67 -5.67
C GLY A 39 10.34 4.68 -4.77
N GLU A 40 10.56 4.30 -3.51
CA GLU A 40 11.31 5.12 -2.55
C GLU A 40 12.79 5.24 -2.94
N PHE A 41 13.35 4.15 -3.49
CA PHE A 41 14.73 4.06 -3.92
C PHE A 41 14.83 4.00 -5.44
N PRO A 42 15.95 4.47 -6.02
CA PRO A 42 16.19 4.35 -7.45
C PRO A 42 16.22 2.87 -7.87
N PRO A 43 15.61 2.52 -9.03
CA PRO A 43 15.66 1.16 -9.57
C PRO A 43 17.06 0.83 -10.09
N PRO A 44 17.35 -0.46 -10.31
CA PRO A 44 18.57 -0.90 -10.99
C PRO A 44 18.65 -0.39 -12.43
N PHE A 45 17.50 -0.21 -13.11
CA PHE A 45 17.43 0.28 -14.48
C PHE A 45 16.14 1.05 -14.77
N GLY A 46 16.17 1.83 -15.85
CA GLY A 46 15.03 2.56 -16.38
C GLY A 46 14.71 3.86 -15.65
N PRO A 47 13.71 4.62 -16.14
CA PRO A 47 13.25 5.85 -15.51
C PRO A 47 12.67 5.61 -14.12
N TRP A 48 12.86 6.59 -13.26
CA TRP A 48 12.44 6.55 -11.87
C TRP A 48 11.64 7.78 -11.48
N ILE A 49 10.49 7.54 -10.84
CA ILE A 49 9.69 8.55 -10.17
C ILE A 49 9.80 8.30 -8.67
N PRO A 50 10.42 9.21 -7.90
CA PRO A 50 10.57 9.03 -6.47
C PRO A 50 9.22 9.10 -5.76
N TYR A 51 8.91 8.06 -5.01
CA TYR A 51 7.75 7.99 -4.13
C TYR A 51 8.20 8.31 -2.70
N LEU A 52 7.61 9.33 -2.08
CA LEU A 52 8.01 9.76 -0.73
C LEU A 52 7.02 9.23 0.31
N PRO A 53 7.35 8.20 1.13
CA PRO A 53 6.39 7.59 2.05
C PRO A 53 5.86 8.57 3.11
N GLY A 54 6.67 9.54 3.51
CA GLY A 54 6.30 10.61 4.44
C GLY A 54 5.30 11.64 3.87
N ARG A 55 5.10 11.68 2.55
CA ARG A 55 4.15 12.61 1.91
C ARG A 55 2.73 12.02 1.85
N THR A 56 1.75 12.90 1.66
CA THR A 56 0.36 12.47 1.48
C THR A 56 0.18 11.76 0.14
N LEU A 57 -0.78 10.84 0.08
CA LEU A 57 -1.14 10.13 -1.16
C LEU A 57 -1.41 11.12 -2.31
N ARG A 58 -2.13 12.22 -2.03
CA ARG A 58 -2.44 13.26 -3.01
C ARG A 58 -1.17 13.89 -3.61
N HIS A 59 -0.17 14.22 -2.80
CA HIS A 59 1.08 14.79 -3.29
C HIS A 59 1.86 13.81 -4.16
N ASN A 60 2.01 12.55 -3.72
CA ASN A 60 2.68 11.53 -4.53
C ASN A 60 1.92 11.28 -5.84
N MET A 61 0.59 11.22 -5.80
CA MET A 61 -0.24 11.06 -7.00
C MET A 61 -0.12 12.24 -7.98
N ALA A 62 -0.06 13.47 -7.48
CA ALA A 62 0.13 14.64 -8.32
C ALA A 62 1.48 14.57 -9.05
N ARG A 63 2.55 14.22 -8.34
CA ARG A 63 3.88 14.01 -8.93
C ARG A 63 3.88 12.91 -9.98
N ILE A 64 3.34 11.73 -9.65
CA ILE A 64 3.29 10.60 -10.58
C ILE A 64 2.54 10.99 -11.86
N ARG A 65 1.42 11.69 -11.76
CA ARG A 65 0.64 12.15 -12.93
C ARG A 65 1.37 13.21 -13.74
N ASP A 66 2.15 14.06 -13.09
CA ASP A 66 2.92 15.11 -13.74
C ASP A 66 4.08 14.51 -14.56
N GLU A 67 4.84 13.60 -13.97
CA GLU A 67 5.95 12.88 -14.62
C GLU A 67 5.47 11.97 -15.75
N LEU A 68 4.27 11.39 -15.63
CA LEU A 68 3.66 10.55 -16.66
C LEU A 68 2.79 11.33 -17.65
N ARG A 69 2.84 12.67 -17.63
CA ARG A 69 1.99 13.50 -18.49
C ARG A 69 2.34 13.26 -19.96
N GLY A 70 1.32 12.95 -20.77
CA GLY A 70 1.47 12.68 -22.20
C GLY A 70 1.82 11.22 -22.54
N ALA A 71 2.11 10.38 -21.54
CA ALA A 71 2.29 8.95 -21.73
C ALA A 71 0.95 8.19 -21.68
N GLU A 72 0.81 7.14 -22.48
CA GLU A 72 -0.28 6.17 -22.33
C GLU A 72 0.12 5.11 -21.30
N ILE A 73 -0.54 5.12 -20.14
CA ILE A 73 -0.33 4.09 -19.12
C ILE A 73 -0.99 2.79 -19.58
N ALA A 74 -0.16 1.86 -20.07
CA ALA A 74 -0.57 0.53 -20.52
C ALA A 74 -1.02 -0.32 -19.33
N TRP A 75 -0.19 -0.41 -18.29
CA TRP A 75 -0.50 -1.10 -17.04
C TRP A 75 0.06 -0.33 -15.84
N SER A 76 -0.65 -0.43 -14.71
CA SER A 76 -0.11 -0.09 -13.40
C SER A 76 0.16 -1.38 -12.63
N ALA A 77 1.41 -1.68 -12.35
CA ALA A 77 1.82 -2.91 -11.68
C ALA A 77 2.23 -2.63 -10.23
N MET A 78 1.97 -3.55 -9.31
CA MET A 78 2.44 -3.48 -7.92
C MET A 78 2.77 -4.85 -7.34
N ILE A 79 3.67 -4.88 -6.35
CA ILE A 79 4.02 -6.09 -5.60
C ILE A 79 3.16 -6.19 -4.33
N LEU A 80 2.49 -7.32 -4.15
CA LEU A 80 1.65 -7.66 -2.99
C LEU A 80 2.40 -8.53 -1.98
N GLN A 81 3.54 -8.04 -1.49
CA GLN A 81 4.29 -8.69 -0.42
C GLN A 81 3.71 -8.36 0.96
N PRO A 82 3.32 -9.37 1.78
CA PRO A 82 3.01 -9.20 3.19
C PRO A 82 3.98 -8.32 3.99
N ARG A 83 3.47 -7.66 5.05
CA ARG A 83 4.24 -6.89 6.04
C ARG A 83 5.04 -5.69 5.52
N MET A 84 4.94 -5.33 4.24
CA MET A 84 5.56 -4.12 3.72
C MET A 84 4.74 -2.85 4.05
N PRO A 85 5.37 -1.74 4.47
CA PRO A 85 4.69 -0.52 4.88
C PRO A 85 4.16 0.35 3.70
N TYR A 86 3.99 -0.21 2.51
CA TYR A 86 3.70 0.53 1.27
C TYR A 86 2.22 0.54 0.87
N TRP A 87 1.29 0.51 1.84
CA TRP A 87 -0.15 0.48 1.56
C TRP A 87 -0.62 1.69 0.74
N LYS A 88 -0.07 2.89 1.01
CA LYS A 88 -0.40 4.11 0.24
C LYS A 88 0.07 4.00 -1.20
N MET A 89 1.24 3.41 -1.42
CA MET A 89 1.81 3.21 -2.76
C MET A 89 0.99 2.19 -3.55
N ARG A 90 0.53 1.10 -2.91
CA ARG A 90 -0.41 0.15 -3.52
C ARG A 90 -1.74 0.80 -3.88
N LEU A 91 -2.26 1.64 -2.99
CA LEU A 91 -3.46 2.43 -3.29
C LEU A 91 -3.23 3.41 -4.45
N ALA A 92 -2.05 4.04 -4.53
CA ALA A 92 -1.67 4.89 -5.65
C ALA A 92 -1.70 4.12 -6.99
N ALA A 93 -1.15 2.90 -7.02
CA ALA A 93 -1.20 2.03 -8.20
C ALA A 93 -2.63 1.72 -8.64
N LEU A 94 -3.51 1.34 -7.68
CA LEU A 94 -4.92 1.09 -7.95
C LEU A 94 -5.63 2.32 -8.54
N LEU A 95 -5.35 3.50 -8.00
CA LEU A 95 -6.01 4.75 -8.42
C LEU A 95 -5.42 5.35 -9.70
N LEU A 96 -4.19 4.99 -10.08
CA LEU A 96 -3.55 5.50 -11.29
C LEU A 96 -4.27 5.00 -12.55
N LYS A 97 -4.55 3.69 -12.61
CA LYS A 97 -5.22 3.07 -13.76
C LYS A 97 -6.08 1.87 -13.32
N PRO A 98 -7.24 2.09 -12.68
CA PRO A 98 -8.01 1.04 -12.00
C PRO A 98 -8.48 -0.11 -12.90
N ALA A 99 -8.63 0.13 -14.21
CA ALA A 99 -9.04 -0.90 -15.17
C ALA A 99 -7.89 -1.74 -15.73
N ARG A 100 -6.63 -1.32 -15.52
CA ARG A 100 -5.42 -1.97 -16.04
C ARG A 100 -4.38 -2.08 -14.94
N VAL A 101 -4.70 -2.83 -13.89
CA VAL A 101 -3.78 -3.09 -12.77
C VAL A 101 -3.23 -4.50 -12.85
N LEU A 102 -1.94 -4.67 -12.65
CA LEU A 102 -1.27 -5.97 -12.46
C LEU A 102 -0.77 -6.09 -11.02
N CYS A 103 -1.09 -7.22 -10.39
CA CYS A 103 -0.64 -7.53 -9.04
C CYS A 103 0.32 -8.70 -9.10
N PHE A 104 1.55 -8.51 -8.64
CA PHE A 104 2.57 -9.55 -8.52
C PHE A 104 2.59 -10.06 -7.08
N ASN A 105 2.69 -11.37 -6.89
CA ASN A 105 2.92 -11.96 -5.57
C ASN A 105 4.43 -12.06 -5.26
N GLU A 106 4.78 -12.60 -4.09
CA GLU A 106 6.19 -12.79 -3.67
C GLU A 106 6.97 -13.72 -4.59
N ASN A 107 6.30 -14.62 -5.31
CA ASN A 107 6.89 -15.54 -6.29
C ASN A 107 6.86 -14.94 -7.72
N LEU A 108 6.55 -13.65 -7.86
CA LEU A 108 6.44 -12.91 -9.13
C LEU A 108 5.41 -13.45 -10.13
N ASN A 109 4.51 -14.33 -9.67
CA ASN A 109 3.31 -14.65 -10.43
C ASN A 109 2.38 -13.45 -10.41
N HIS A 110 1.86 -13.07 -11.58
CA HIS A 110 1.01 -11.90 -11.72
C HIS A 110 -0.42 -12.26 -12.11
N PHE A 111 -1.35 -11.42 -11.67
CA PHE A 111 -2.74 -11.46 -12.14
C PHE A 111 -3.24 -10.04 -12.41
N ALA A 112 -4.04 -9.90 -13.47
CA ALA A 112 -4.67 -8.64 -13.79
C ALA A 112 -5.91 -8.41 -12.92
N LEU A 113 -5.96 -7.27 -12.24
CA LEU A 113 -7.16 -6.80 -11.56
C LEU A 113 -8.14 -6.31 -12.62
N ARG A 114 -9.06 -7.19 -13.04
CA ARG A 114 -10.11 -6.82 -13.99
C ARG A 114 -11.25 -6.11 -13.24
N PRO A 115 -11.85 -5.05 -13.81
CA PRO A 115 -13.06 -4.44 -13.24
C PRO A 115 -14.18 -5.45 -12.97
N SER A 116 -14.29 -6.49 -13.81
CA SER A 116 -15.25 -7.58 -13.63
C SER A 116 -15.03 -8.41 -12.36
N ALA A 117 -13.80 -8.43 -11.82
CA ALA A 117 -13.46 -9.08 -10.56
C ALA A 117 -13.64 -8.17 -9.35
N ALA A 118 -13.89 -6.87 -9.55
CA ALA A 118 -14.10 -5.90 -8.45
C ALA A 118 -15.19 -6.32 -7.45
N PRO A 119 -16.34 -6.91 -7.85
CA PRO A 119 -17.35 -7.38 -6.89
C PRO A 119 -16.82 -8.51 -5.99
N GLN A 120 -15.99 -9.40 -6.53
CA GLN A 120 -15.41 -10.52 -5.78
C GLN A 120 -14.34 -10.03 -4.79
N ILE A 121 -13.51 -9.07 -5.22
CA ILE A 121 -12.51 -8.40 -4.37
C ILE A 121 -13.22 -7.62 -3.26
N ALA A 122 -14.27 -6.87 -3.57
CA ALA A 122 -15.07 -6.14 -2.59
C ALA A 122 -15.72 -7.10 -1.57
N ARG A 123 -16.28 -8.22 -2.03
CA ARG A 123 -16.84 -9.26 -1.15
C ARG A 123 -15.78 -9.86 -0.24
N HIS A 124 -14.57 -10.11 -0.76
CA HIS A 124 -13.45 -10.59 0.04
C HIS A 124 -13.00 -9.55 1.09
N LEU A 125 -12.89 -8.27 0.72
CA LEU A 125 -12.57 -7.18 1.64
C LEU A 125 -13.65 -7.01 2.71
N LEU A 126 -14.93 -7.08 2.35
CA LEU A 126 -16.06 -7.06 3.28
C LEU A 126 -16.00 -8.24 4.25
N TRP A 127 -15.68 -9.45 3.77
CA TRP A 127 -15.48 -10.61 4.64
C TRP A 127 -14.29 -10.42 5.60
N ARG A 128 -13.17 -9.88 5.12
CA ARG A 128 -12.01 -9.54 5.98
C ARG A 128 -12.38 -8.49 7.02
N LEU A 129 -13.13 -7.45 6.64
CA LEU A 129 -13.60 -6.41 7.53
C LEU A 129 -14.58 -6.96 8.58
N LYS A 130 -15.48 -7.87 8.17
CA LYS A 130 -16.39 -8.59 9.09
C LYS A 130 -15.61 -9.42 10.11
N ASN A 131 -14.57 -10.14 9.68
CA ASN A 131 -13.73 -10.90 10.58
C ASN A 131 -12.95 -10.01 11.55
N PHE A 132 -12.44 -8.87 11.05
CA PHE A 132 -11.79 -7.88 11.90
C PHE A 132 -12.75 -7.31 12.94
N ALA A 133 -13.96 -6.92 12.53
CA ALA A 133 -15.00 -6.43 13.45
C ALA A 133 -15.41 -7.50 14.47
N ARG A 134 -15.51 -8.77 14.06
CA ARG A 134 -15.78 -9.90 14.97
C ARG A 134 -14.64 -10.07 15.98
N TRP A 135 -13.39 -9.95 15.56
CA TRP A 135 -12.24 -10.02 16.47
C TRP A 135 -12.22 -8.86 17.46
N GLU A 136 -12.48 -7.63 17.01
CA GLU A 136 -12.55 -6.44 17.87
C GLU A 136 -13.66 -6.51 18.94
N THR A 137 -14.74 -7.25 18.65
CA THR A 137 -15.89 -7.46 19.55
C THR A 137 -15.76 -8.70 20.44
N GLN A 138 -14.71 -9.50 20.27
CA GLN A 138 -14.41 -10.66 21.13
C GLN A 138 -13.43 -10.30 22.26
N PRO A 139 -13.36 -11.12 23.33
CA PRO A 139 -12.37 -10.97 24.38
C PRO A 139 -10.93 -10.92 23.82
N GLY A 140 -10.23 -9.81 24.06
CA GLY A 140 -8.89 -9.53 23.50
C GLY A 140 -8.88 -8.45 22.40
N GLY A 141 -10.03 -8.14 21.80
CA GLY A 141 -10.20 -6.96 20.94
C GLY A 141 -10.12 -5.66 21.74
N TRP A 142 -9.61 -4.59 21.14
CA TRP A 142 -9.49 -3.30 21.81
C TRP A 142 -10.86 -2.74 22.21
N THR A 143 -11.84 -2.84 21.32
CA THR A 143 -13.19 -2.30 21.46
C THR A 143 -13.96 -3.02 22.57
N TYR A 144 -13.96 -4.35 22.54
CA TYR A 144 -14.49 -5.16 23.64
C TYR A 144 -13.83 -4.78 24.97
N THR A 145 -12.49 -4.62 24.98
CA THR A 145 -11.75 -4.30 26.20
C THR A 145 -12.13 -2.92 26.75
N GLN A 146 -12.35 -1.91 25.92
CA GLN A 146 -12.80 -0.59 26.40
C GLN A 146 -14.22 -0.66 26.98
N ILE A 147 -15.16 -1.31 26.29
CA ILE A 147 -16.53 -1.48 26.77
C ILE A 147 -16.55 -2.25 28.09
N TRP A 148 -15.81 -3.35 28.17
CA TRP A 148 -15.69 -4.14 29.40
C TRP A 148 -15.13 -3.31 30.57
N ARG A 149 -14.12 -2.46 30.31
CA ARG A 149 -13.55 -1.55 31.32
C ARG A 149 -14.51 -0.46 31.80
N LEU A 150 -15.48 -0.04 31.00
CA LEU A 150 -16.54 0.88 31.47
C LEU A 150 -17.36 0.24 32.60
N PHE A 151 -17.64 -1.07 32.50
CA PHE A 151 -18.35 -1.83 33.52
C PHE A 151 -17.44 -2.36 34.65
N HIS A 152 -16.12 -2.38 34.43
CA HIS A 152 -15.11 -2.84 35.39
C HIS A 152 -14.04 -1.75 35.60
N PRO A 153 -14.40 -0.62 36.22
CA PRO A 153 -13.57 0.59 36.23
C PRO A 153 -12.22 0.42 36.93
N TRP A 154 -12.10 -0.52 37.87
CA TRP A 154 -10.81 -0.83 38.53
C TRP A 154 -9.76 -1.34 37.54
N ALA A 155 -10.15 -1.88 36.38
CA ALA A 155 -9.22 -2.30 35.35
C ALA A 155 -8.49 -1.12 34.67
N TYR A 156 -8.91 0.14 34.92
CA TYR A 156 -8.17 1.33 34.53
C TYR A 156 -6.98 1.66 35.44
N GLN A 157 -6.87 1.04 36.63
CA GLN A 157 -5.79 1.35 37.58
C GLN A 157 -4.39 1.20 36.95
N ARG A 158 -4.12 0.07 36.29
CA ARG A 158 -2.84 -0.19 35.61
C ARG A 158 -2.52 0.80 34.48
N PRO A 159 -3.41 1.03 33.48
CA PRO A 159 -3.12 1.97 32.41
C PRO A 159 -3.04 3.43 32.90
N LEU A 160 -3.81 3.82 33.92
CA LEU A 160 -3.73 5.15 34.53
C LEU A 160 -2.41 5.33 35.28
N ALA A 161 -2.01 4.38 36.13
CA ALA A 161 -0.73 4.40 36.82
C ALA A 161 0.45 4.47 35.84
N HIS A 162 0.40 3.70 34.74
CA HIS A 162 1.42 3.77 33.69
C HIS A 162 1.46 5.13 32.98
N ARG A 163 0.31 5.75 32.69
CA ARG A 163 0.25 7.10 32.11
C ARG A 163 0.80 8.15 33.07
N LEU A 164 0.41 8.09 34.34
CA LEU A 164 0.92 8.99 35.39
C LEU A 164 2.44 8.85 35.55
N ALA A 165 2.97 7.61 35.56
CA ALA A 165 4.41 7.36 35.60
C ALA A 165 5.14 7.97 34.38
N ARG A 166 4.57 7.85 33.17
CA ARG A 166 5.13 8.49 31.97
C ARG A 166 5.12 10.01 32.04
N CYS A 167 4.03 10.61 32.56
CA CYS A 167 3.95 12.07 32.76
C CYS A 167 4.96 12.55 33.80
N ALA A 168 5.08 11.85 34.93
CA ALA A 168 6.06 12.15 35.97
C ALA A 168 7.51 12.05 35.44
N ALA A 169 7.82 11.00 34.68
CA ALA A 169 9.13 10.85 34.04
C ALA A 169 9.43 11.93 32.99
N ALA A 170 8.42 12.42 32.27
CA ALA A 170 8.57 13.54 31.34
C ALA A 170 8.79 14.88 32.07
N ALA A 171 8.03 15.11 33.16
CA ALA A 171 8.17 16.31 33.98
C ALA A 171 9.53 16.38 34.70
N ALA A 172 10.08 15.24 35.13
CA ALA A 172 11.40 15.16 35.75
C ALA A 172 12.58 15.35 34.77
N ARG A 173 12.33 15.43 33.46
CA ARG A 173 13.33 15.68 32.41
C ARG A 173 13.36 17.14 31.92
N LEU A 174 12.45 17.97 32.42
CA LEU A 174 12.40 19.42 32.21
C LEU A 174 13.13 20.13 33.35
#